data_AF-A0A1Z5J8T6-F1
#
_entry.id   AF-A0A1Z5J8T6-F1
#
_cell.length_a   1.000
_cell.length_b   1.000
_cell.length_c   1.000
_cell.angle_alpha   90.00
_cell.angle_beta   90.00
_cell.angle_gamma   90.00
#
_symmetry.space_group_name_H-M   'P 1'
#
loop_
_entity.id
_entity.type
_entity.pdbx_description
1 polymer ?
#
loop_
_entity_poly.entity_id
_entity_poly.type
_entity_poly.pdbx_seq_one_letter_code
_entity_poly.pdbx_strand_id
1 'polypeptide(L)'
;MKQVPTEIIPLRGFSDHDPSRYNLEEEFEDEPEEIVIQQLLWPLQPSPAALASERAETGHCPSCGQQLFQLKTRWALLCGNDKAPERIPLTVPLLVDEGKCMVCCAIPKTLEEPQPRRCRFSDDDIRSISAIAQQLVPGTAKYNGPYNDYGEKHGEGELVWSNGDIFRGHFDNDLREGRGLLVFGVSINPAGPDKGEYLGEWHEDKMHGHGYRRYPNGDVYDGAYAMGKRHGQGRFYYSNGDAYWGDWETNFMHGTGRYYYASGLRFEGTFARNKRFGVGKIENEDQSIEVFQFVNDEIVGQGVRWSPDRTKAWRIWVAKSSPSKSLENWAEVKFDLKRITIAEADSILKQIQNVE
;
A
#
# COMPACT_ATOMS: atom_id res chain seq x y z
N MET A 1 30.03 -10.61 -43.82
CA MET A 1 29.33 -10.92 -45.10
C MET A 1 28.41 -12.10 -44.85
N LYS A 2 27.10 -12.09 -45.13
CA LYS A 2 26.17 -11.05 -45.64
C LYS A 2 24.81 -11.24 -44.93
N GLN A 3 24.08 -10.15 -44.69
CA GLN A 3 22.62 -10.18 -44.46
C GLN A 3 21.88 -10.21 -45.81
N VAL A 4 20.71 -10.86 -45.90
CA VAL A 4 19.46 -10.43 -46.59
C VAL A 4 18.38 -11.53 -46.42
N PRO A 5 17.08 -11.29 -46.68
CA PRO A 5 16.31 -10.04 -46.57
C PRO A 5 14.98 -10.20 -45.78
N THR A 6 14.31 -9.07 -45.53
CA THR A 6 12.88 -8.99 -45.16
C THR A 6 12.02 -8.96 -46.44
N GLU A 7 10.81 -9.53 -46.42
CA GLU A 7 9.80 -9.31 -47.48
C GLU A 7 8.49 -8.75 -46.92
N ILE A 8 7.84 -7.91 -47.74
CA ILE A 8 6.63 -7.14 -47.45
C ILE A 8 5.57 -7.53 -48.50
N ILE A 9 4.33 -7.79 -48.06
CA ILE A 9 3.22 -8.15 -48.96
C ILE A 9 2.31 -6.91 -49.17
N PRO A 10 1.97 -6.53 -50.42
CA PRO A 10 1.27 -5.29 -50.74
C PRO A 10 -0.27 -5.39 -50.77
N LEU A 11 -0.93 -4.23 -50.68
CA LEU A 11 -2.38 -4.06 -50.88
C LEU A 11 -2.72 -3.63 -52.33
N ARG A 12 -3.83 -4.16 -52.87
CA ARG A 12 -4.63 -3.69 -54.03
C ARG A 12 -6.08 -4.14 -53.77
N GLY A 13 -7.15 -3.53 -54.28
CA GLY A 13 -7.32 -2.35 -55.16
C GLY A 13 -8.81 -2.17 -55.49
N PHE A 14 -9.23 -0.96 -55.91
CA PHE A 14 -10.62 -0.52 -56.12
C PHE A 14 -11.28 -0.96 -57.46
N SER A 15 -12.56 -0.57 -57.64
CA SER A 15 -13.39 -0.38 -58.86
C SER A 15 -14.53 -1.41 -59.04
N ASP A 16 -15.75 -1.12 -59.55
CA ASP A 16 -16.47 0.13 -59.87
C ASP A 16 -17.92 -0.14 -60.33
N HIS A 17 -18.77 0.91 -60.27
CA HIS A 17 -20.07 1.13 -60.98
C HIS A 17 -21.23 0.12 -60.69
N ASP A 18 -22.51 0.25 -61.11
CA ASP A 18 -23.27 1.21 -61.96
C ASP A 18 -24.75 1.37 -61.43
N PRO A 19 -25.63 2.32 -61.88
CA PRO A 19 -26.81 2.76 -61.12
C PRO A 19 -28.19 2.71 -61.87
N SER A 20 -29.20 3.45 -61.33
CA SER A 20 -30.53 3.77 -61.91
C SER A 20 -31.60 2.63 -61.81
N ARG A 21 -32.92 2.87 -61.78
CA ARG A 21 -33.79 4.09 -61.71
C ARG A 21 -35.20 3.60 -61.31
N TYR A 22 -36.06 4.48 -60.76
CA TYR A 22 -37.49 4.69 -61.09
C TYR A 22 -38.25 5.33 -59.91
N ASN A 23 -38.85 6.49 -60.16
CA ASN A 23 -39.92 7.07 -59.33
C ASN A 23 -41.28 6.56 -59.85
N LEU A 24 -42.26 6.39 -58.97
CA LEU A 24 -43.65 6.77 -59.23
C LEU A 24 -44.22 7.36 -57.94
N GLU A 25 -44.96 8.45 -58.12
CA GLU A 25 -45.74 9.14 -57.09
C GLU A 25 -47.16 8.56 -57.10
N GLU A 26 -47.83 8.49 -55.94
CA GLU A 26 -49.29 8.68 -55.86
C GLU A 26 -49.66 9.03 -54.41
N GLU A 27 -50.38 10.13 -54.24
CA GLU A 27 -50.90 10.63 -52.96
C GLU A 27 -52.26 9.98 -52.66
N PHE A 28 -52.55 9.68 -51.39
CA PHE A 28 -53.93 9.69 -50.88
C PHE A 28 -53.92 10.12 -49.40
N GLU A 29 -54.75 11.11 -49.08
CA GLU A 29 -54.99 11.60 -47.73
C GLU A 29 -55.91 10.64 -46.96
N ASP A 30 -55.63 10.40 -45.68
CA ASP A 30 -56.63 10.36 -44.59
C ASP A 30 -55.94 10.14 -43.23
N GLU A 31 -56.24 11.01 -42.26
CA GLU A 31 -55.92 10.91 -40.83
C GLU A 31 -57.22 11.05 -40.01
N PRO A 32 -57.28 10.69 -38.70
CA PRO A 32 -56.44 9.77 -37.94
C PRO A 32 -57.24 8.78 -37.05
N GLU A 33 -56.61 7.69 -36.59
CA GLU A 33 -56.97 7.08 -35.30
C GLU A 33 -55.69 6.75 -34.48
N GLU A 34 -55.65 7.20 -33.23
CA GLU A 34 -54.51 7.02 -32.33
C GLU A 34 -54.32 5.56 -31.91
N ILE A 35 -53.37 4.85 -32.54
CA ILE A 35 -52.80 3.63 -31.93
C ILE A 35 -51.64 4.05 -31.04
N VAL A 36 -51.89 4.06 -29.72
CA VAL A 36 -50.87 4.26 -28.70
C VAL A 36 -49.88 3.09 -28.72
N ILE A 37 -48.81 3.24 -29.50
CA ILE A 37 -47.64 2.36 -29.42
C ILE A 37 -46.95 2.67 -28.09
N GLN A 38 -47.16 1.82 -27.08
CA GLN A 38 -46.25 1.76 -25.95
C GLN A 38 -44.86 1.36 -26.46
N GLN A 39 -43.99 2.34 -26.67
CA GLN A 39 -42.57 2.08 -26.79
C GLN A 39 -42.10 1.40 -25.50
N LEU A 40 -41.77 0.11 -25.63
CA LEU A 40 -41.01 -0.61 -24.62
C LEU A 40 -39.67 0.12 -24.45
N LEU A 41 -39.59 0.93 -23.40
CA LEU A 41 -38.34 1.53 -22.95
C LEU A 41 -37.40 0.40 -22.54
N TRP A 42 -36.53 -0.01 -23.46
CA TRP A 42 -35.34 -0.77 -23.12
C TRP A 42 -34.57 0.05 -22.08
N PRO A 43 -34.24 -0.48 -20.89
CA PRO A 43 -33.61 0.31 -19.86
C PRO A 43 -32.28 0.84 -20.39
N LEU A 44 -32.17 2.17 -20.43
CA LEU A 44 -30.95 2.89 -20.80
C LEU A 44 -29.82 2.31 -19.97
N GLN A 45 -28.85 1.68 -20.64
CA GLN A 45 -27.68 1.12 -19.96
C GLN A 45 -27.00 2.25 -19.18
N PRO A 46 -26.64 2.05 -17.89
CA PRO A 46 -26.00 3.10 -17.11
C PRO A 46 -24.76 3.63 -17.83
N SER A 47 -24.56 4.94 -17.80
CA SER A 47 -23.32 5.51 -18.35
C SER A 47 -22.10 4.88 -17.64
N PRO A 48 -20.93 4.75 -18.30
CA PRO A 48 -19.76 4.14 -17.66
C PRO A 48 -19.38 4.79 -16.32
N ALA A 49 -19.65 6.08 -16.14
CA ALA A 49 -19.47 6.80 -14.89
C ALA A 49 -20.53 6.44 -13.82
N ALA A 50 -21.81 6.31 -14.20
CA ALA A 50 -22.86 5.86 -13.29
C ALA A 50 -22.62 4.42 -12.82
N LEU A 51 -22.26 3.52 -13.76
CA LEU A 51 -21.92 2.13 -13.47
C LEU A 51 -20.67 2.02 -12.56
N ALA A 52 -19.71 2.94 -12.71
CA ALA A 52 -18.53 3.03 -11.84
C ALA A 52 -18.88 3.50 -10.41
N SER A 53 -19.82 4.45 -10.25
CA SER A 53 -20.33 4.88 -8.95
C SER A 53 -21.11 3.78 -8.25
N GLU A 54 -22.05 3.14 -8.97
CA GLU A 54 -22.84 2.00 -8.47
C GLU A 54 -21.95 0.83 -8.01
N ARG A 55 -20.87 0.56 -8.75
CA ARG A 55 -19.83 -0.41 -8.32
C ARG A 55 -19.17 0.03 -7.01
N ALA A 56 -18.73 1.28 -6.89
CA ALA A 56 -18.12 1.79 -5.65
C ALA A 56 -19.07 1.62 -4.45
N GLU A 57 -20.33 2.05 -4.61
CA GLU A 57 -21.38 2.00 -3.58
C GLU A 57 -21.74 0.57 -3.15
N THR A 58 -21.62 -0.41 -4.05
CA THR A 58 -21.91 -1.82 -3.77
C THR A 58 -20.69 -2.65 -3.31
N GLY A 59 -19.52 -2.03 -3.13
CA GLY A 59 -18.29 -2.76 -2.79
C GLY A 59 -17.70 -3.54 -3.97
N HIS A 60 -17.60 -2.89 -5.13
CA HIS A 60 -16.96 -3.43 -6.32
C HIS A 60 -15.99 -2.38 -6.91
N CYS A 61 -14.92 -2.84 -7.54
CA CYS A 61 -13.95 -1.95 -8.17
C CYS A 61 -14.65 -1.15 -9.30
N PRO A 62 -14.62 0.19 -9.29
CA PRO A 62 -15.29 1.01 -10.31
C PRO A 62 -14.85 0.64 -11.72
N SER A 63 -13.54 0.45 -11.90
CA SER A 63 -12.91 0.16 -13.20
C SER A 63 -13.31 -1.17 -13.82
N CYS A 64 -13.46 -2.23 -13.01
CA CYS A 64 -13.56 -3.61 -13.53
C CYS A 64 -14.59 -4.51 -12.86
N GLY A 65 -15.37 -4.00 -11.90
CA GLY A 65 -16.47 -4.71 -11.25
C GLY A 65 -16.07 -5.87 -10.32
N GLN A 66 -14.78 -6.14 -10.12
CA GLN A 66 -14.34 -7.14 -9.15
C GLN A 66 -14.78 -6.74 -7.73
N GLN A 67 -15.38 -7.67 -7.00
CA GLN A 67 -15.85 -7.43 -5.63
C GLN A 67 -14.68 -7.02 -4.71
N LEU A 68 -14.80 -5.82 -4.15
CA LEU A 68 -14.03 -5.32 -3.04
C LEU A 68 -14.80 -5.74 -1.79
N PHE A 69 -14.29 -6.75 -1.08
CA PHE A 69 -15.00 -7.34 0.07
C PHE A 69 -15.59 -6.28 0.99
N GLN A 70 -16.85 -6.45 1.41
CA GLN A 70 -17.43 -5.64 2.49
C GLN A 70 -16.47 -5.63 3.68
N LEU A 71 -16.34 -4.48 4.35
CA LEU A 71 -15.42 -4.22 5.49
C LEU A 71 -15.62 -5.10 6.74
N LYS A 72 -16.39 -6.18 6.65
CA LYS A 72 -16.54 -7.19 7.70
C LYS A 72 -15.29 -8.04 7.84
N THR A 73 -14.30 -7.54 8.59
CA THR A 73 -13.31 -8.27 9.41
C THR A 73 -13.00 -9.72 8.99
N ARG A 74 -12.59 -9.95 7.74
CA ARG A 74 -12.10 -11.25 7.25
C ARG A 74 -10.90 -11.10 6.32
N TRP A 75 -9.99 -12.05 6.51
CA TRP A 75 -8.77 -12.28 5.75
C TRP A 75 -9.08 -12.76 4.32
N ALA A 76 -8.15 -12.51 3.40
CA ALA A 76 -8.04 -13.29 2.17
C ALA A 76 -7.16 -14.53 2.41
N LEU A 77 -7.49 -15.66 1.76
CA LEU A 77 -6.59 -16.79 1.64
C LEU A 77 -5.82 -16.65 0.33
N LEU A 78 -4.49 -16.60 0.40
CA LEU A 78 -3.65 -16.63 -0.78
C LEU A 78 -3.18 -18.06 -1.05
N CYS A 79 -3.81 -18.70 -2.04
CA CYS A 79 -3.39 -20.00 -2.55
C CYS A 79 -2.26 -19.82 -3.58
N GLY A 80 -1.02 -19.83 -3.10
CA GLY A 80 0.13 -20.12 -3.96
C GLY A 80 0.24 -21.64 -4.20
N ASN A 81 0.76 -22.05 -5.35
CA ASN A 81 1.02 -23.47 -5.62
C ASN A 81 1.91 -24.05 -4.50
N ASP A 82 1.42 -25.13 -3.87
CA ASP A 82 2.10 -25.95 -2.87
C ASP A 82 2.46 -25.30 -1.51
N LYS A 83 1.77 -24.23 -1.08
CA LYS A 83 1.84 -23.74 0.32
C LYS A 83 0.47 -23.70 1.01
N ALA A 84 0.47 -23.94 2.33
CA ALA A 84 -0.70 -23.77 3.17
C ALA A 84 -1.21 -22.31 3.07
N PRO A 85 -2.53 -22.07 3.00
CA PRO A 85 -3.04 -20.77 2.61
C PRO A 85 -2.84 -19.74 3.72
N GLU A 86 -2.08 -18.68 3.40
CA GLU A 86 -1.76 -17.59 4.32
C GLU A 86 -2.96 -16.64 4.46
N ARG A 87 -3.22 -16.20 5.69
CA ARG A 87 -4.28 -15.21 5.99
C ARG A 87 -3.72 -13.81 5.87
N ILE A 88 -4.03 -13.13 4.77
CA ILE A 88 -3.62 -11.73 4.59
C ILE A 88 -4.78 -10.80 4.95
N PRO A 89 -4.58 -9.80 5.82
CA PRO A 89 -5.52 -8.70 6.02
C PRO A 89 -5.74 -7.97 4.70
N LEU A 90 -7.01 -7.79 4.30
CA LEU A 90 -7.35 -7.12 3.03
C LEU A 90 -7.10 -5.60 3.03
N THR A 91 -6.66 -5.05 4.17
CA THR A 91 -6.23 -3.66 4.39
C THR A 91 -4.86 -3.36 3.77
N VAL A 92 -4.66 -3.67 2.48
CA VAL A 92 -3.56 -3.06 1.71
C VAL A 92 -3.96 -1.61 1.41
N PRO A 93 -3.35 -0.58 2.02
CA PRO A 93 -3.92 0.77 1.97
C PRO A 93 -3.90 1.40 0.57
N LEU A 94 -3.13 0.83 -0.35
CA LEU A 94 -3.07 1.22 -1.76
C LEU A 94 -4.39 0.96 -2.49
N LEU A 95 -5.12 -0.09 -2.11
CA LEU A 95 -6.46 -0.39 -2.63
C LEU A 95 -7.48 0.63 -2.17
N VAL A 96 -7.34 1.07 -0.92
CA VAL A 96 -8.24 2.01 -0.26
C VAL A 96 -8.04 3.42 -0.84
N ASP A 97 -6.79 3.89 -0.94
CA ASP A 97 -6.47 5.23 -1.46
C ASP A 97 -6.75 5.37 -2.97
N GLU A 98 -6.67 4.30 -3.76
CA GLU A 98 -6.99 4.36 -5.19
C GLU A 98 -8.43 3.96 -5.55
N GLY A 99 -9.20 3.41 -4.61
CA GLY A 99 -10.56 2.91 -4.86
C GLY A 99 -10.62 1.74 -5.86
N LYS A 100 -9.54 0.99 -6.05
CA LYS A 100 -9.41 -0.07 -7.06
C LYS A 100 -9.06 -1.41 -6.41
N CYS A 101 -9.43 -2.53 -7.04
CA CYS A 101 -9.01 -3.87 -6.58
C CYS A 101 -7.55 -4.17 -6.93
N MET A 102 -6.99 -5.25 -6.36
CA MET A 102 -5.59 -5.66 -6.62
C MET A 102 -5.28 -5.80 -8.12
N VAL A 103 -6.24 -6.25 -8.93
CA VAL A 103 -6.06 -6.44 -10.37
C VAL A 103 -6.07 -5.11 -11.15
N CYS A 104 -6.87 -4.14 -10.71
CA CYS A 104 -7.19 -2.93 -11.50
C CYS A 104 -6.54 -1.66 -10.96
N CYS A 105 -6.05 -1.70 -9.72
CA CYS A 105 -5.11 -0.72 -9.16
C CYS A 105 -3.80 -0.69 -9.94
N ALA A 106 -3.47 -1.80 -10.61
CA ALA A 106 -2.07 -2.14 -10.84
C ALA A 106 -1.29 -1.96 -9.53
N ILE A 107 -1.84 -2.50 -8.41
CA ILE A 107 -0.93 -3.18 -7.48
C ILE A 107 -0.13 -4.07 -8.40
N PRO A 108 1.19 -3.89 -8.47
CA PRO A 108 1.97 -4.69 -9.38
C PRO A 108 1.61 -6.15 -9.13
N LYS A 109 1.35 -6.93 -10.17
CA LYS A 109 1.27 -8.39 -10.01
C LYS A 109 2.54 -8.92 -9.34
N THR A 110 3.61 -8.11 -9.37
CA THR A 110 4.70 -8.04 -8.39
C THR A 110 4.26 -7.61 -6.95
N LEU A 111 3.45 -8.46 -6.30
CA LEU A 111 3.91 -9.06 -5.03
C LEU A 111 4.71 -10.36 -5.29
N GLU A 112 4.98 -10.71 -6.57
CA GLU A 112 6.39 -10.98 -6.92
C GLU A 112 7.25 -9.93 -6.18
N GLU A 113 8.34 -10.39 -5.58
CA GLU A 113 9.32 -9.49 -4.96
C GLU A 113 9.71 -8.32 -5.88
N PRO A 114 10.30 -7.24 -5.34
CA PRO A 114 11.15 -6.35 -6.13
C PRO A 114 12.35 -7.16 -6.66
N GLN A 115 12.11 -7.96 -7.68
CA GLN A 115 13.09 -8.85 -8.29
C GLN A 115 14.05 -7.97 -9.08
N PRO A 116 15.35 -8.13 -8.79
CA PRO A 116 16.08 -9.10 -9.58
C PRO A 116 16.04 -10.48 -8.91
N ARG A 117 15.79 -11.54 -9.69
CA ARG A 117 15.90 -12.97 -9.27
C ARG A 117 17.35 -13.41 -8.96
N ARG A 118 18.18 -12.45 -8.55
CA ARG A 118 19.57 -12.53 -8.09
C ARG A 118 19.77 -11.86 -6.72
N CYS A 119 18.76 -11.14 -6.20
CA CYS A 119 18.83 -10.32 -4.98
C CYS A 119 18.10 -10.94 -3.77
N ARG A 120 17.65 -12.19 -3.86
CA ARG A 120 17.27 -13.03 -2.72
C ARG A 120 18.05 -14.35 -2.78
N PHE A 121 18.39 -14.89 -1.62
CA PHE A 121 18.95 -16.24 -1.49
C PHE A 121 17.84 -17.27 -1.77
N SER A 122 18.11 -18.24 -2.64
CA SER A 122 17.25 -19.41 -2.82
C SER A 122 17.31 -20.35 -1.60
N ASP A 123 16.41 -21.32 -1.52
CA ASP A 123 16.47 -22.38 -0.49
C ASP A 123 17.75 -23.24 -0.59
N ASP A 124 18.39 -23.29 -1.77
CA ASP A 124 19.69 -23.95 -1.97
C ASP A 124 20.86 -23.07 -1.51
N ASP A 125 20.83 -21.75 -1.78
CA ASP A 125 21.79 -20.79 -1.21
C ASP A 125 21.71 -20.84 0.32
N ILE A 126 20.51 -20.75 0.88
CA ILE A 126 20.22 -20.79 2.34
C ILE A 126 20.79 -22.05 2.98
N ARG A 127 20.60 -23.23 2.36
CA ARG A 127 21.15 -24.50 2.86
C ARG A 127 22.67 -24.52 2.79
N SER A 128 23.24 -24.07 1.67
CA SER A 128 24.68 -24.03 1.45
C SER A 128 25.39 -23.10 2.44
N ILE A 129 24.84 -21.90 2.67
CA ILE A 129 25.44 -20.90 3.53
C ILE A 129 25.22 -21.22 5.02
N SER A 130 24.08 -21.84 5.37
CA SER A 130 23.87 -22.41 6.71
C SER A 130 24.97 -23.41 7.09
N ALA A 131 25.34 -24.32 6.17
CA ALA A 131 26.42 -25.27 6.37
C ALA A 131 27.80 -24.60 6.51
N ILE A 132 28.04 -23.48 5.81
CA ILE A 132 29.25 -22.67 5.99
C ILE A 132 29.28 -22.06 7.40
N ALA A 133 28.21 -21.38 7.82
CA ALA A 133 28.13 -20.71 9.11
C ALA A 133 28.33 -21.66 10.30
N GLN A 134 27.79 -22.88 10.22
CA GLN A 134 27.96 -23.93 11.24
C GLN A 134 29.40 -24.44 11.39
N GLN A 135 30.27 -24.21 10.41
CA GLN A 135 31.70 -24.59 10.46
C GLN A 135 32.60 -23.45 10.95
N LEU A 136 32.07 -22.23 11.13
CA LEU A 136 32.84 -21.08 11.59
C LEU A 136 33.03 -21.11 13.11
N VAL A 137 34.21 -20.65 13.55
CA VAL A 137 34.48 -20.42 14.97
C VAL A 137 33.56 -19.29 15.47
N PRO A 138 32.92 -19.40 16.65
CA PRO A 138 32.08 -18.34 17.19
C PRO A 138 32.79 -16.99 17.25
N GLY A 139 32.14 -15.94 16.74
CA GLY A 139 32.69 -14.58 16.64
C GLY A 139 33.51 -14.32 15.38
N THR A 140 33.59 -15.27 14.44
CA THR A 140 34.28 -15.10 13.16
C THR A 140 33.31 -14.93 11.98
N ALA A 141 33.84 -14.51 10.84
CA ALA A 141 33.12 -14.43 9.57
C ALA A 141 34.02 -14.91 8.42
N LYS A 142 33.40 -15.41 7.36
CA LYS A 142 34.06 -15.80 6.11
C LYS A 142 33.61 -14.88 4.99
N TYR A 143 34.56 -14.20 4.37
CA TYR A 143 34.33 -13.40 3.17
C TYR A 143 34.64 -14.21 1.90
N ASN A 144 33.90 -13.92 0.84
CA ASN A 144 34.11 -14.44 -0.50
C ASN A 144 33.85 -13.31 -1.51
N GLY A 145 34.93 -12.69 -1.99
CA GLY A 145 34.90 -11.55 -2.91
C GLY A 145 36.30 -10.99 -3.15
N PRO A 146 36.42 -9.87 -3.90
CA PRO A 146 37.70 -9.22 -4.15
C PRO A 146 38.24 -8.49 -2.91
N TYR A 147 39.55 -8.25 -2.94
CA TYR A 147 40.24 -7.37 -2.01
C TYR A 147 40.93 -6.26 -2.79
N ASN A 148 41.10 -5.08 -2.19
CA ASN A 148 41.95 -4.03 -2.75
C ASN A 148 43.44 -4.33 -2.49
N ASP A 149 44.35 -3.49 -2.99
CA ASP A 149 45.80 -3.65 -2.83
C ASP A 149 46.29 -3.57 -1.35
N TYR A 150 45.44 -3.08 -0.44
CA TYR A 150 45.70 -3.02 1.00
C TYR A 150 45.21 -4.27 1.76
N GLY A 151 44.50 -5.19 1.10
CA GLY A 151 43.95 -6.40 1.72
C GLY A 151 42.59 -6.19 2.40
N GLU A 152 41.89 -5.09 2.10
CA GLU A 152 40.56 -4.77 2.61
C GLU A 152 39.49 -5.28 1.62
N LYS A 153 38.32 -5.74 2.10
CA LYS A 153 37.23 -6.22 1.23
C LYS A 153 36.78 -5.10 0.30
N HIS A 154 36.65 -5.37 -1.00
CA HIS A 154 36.32 -4.34 -1.99
C HIS A 154 35.57 -4.93 -3.19
N GLY A 155 34.59 -4.19 -3.74
CA GLY A 155 33.71 -4.66 -4.81
C GLY A 155 32.62 -5.62 -4.33
N GLU A 156 31.96 -6.29 -5.29
CA GLU A 156 30.88 -7.25 -5.00
C GLU A 156 31.38 -8.50 -4.28
N GLY A 157 30.81 -8.81 -3.11
CA GLY A 157 31.18 -9.99 -2.33
C GLY A 157 30.08 -10.51 -1.42
N GLU A 158 30.37 -11.66 -0.80
CA GLU A 158 29.51 -12.31 0.19
C GLU A 158 30.25 -12.47 1.52
N LEU A 159 29.59 -12.15 2.63
CA LEU A 159 30.13 -12.23 3.98
C LEU A 159 29.18 -13.04 4.86
N VAL A 160 29.67 -14.18 5.35
CA VAL A 160 28.92 -15.12 6.19
C VAL A 160 29.46 -15.05 7.61
N TRP A 161 28.63 -14.70 8.58
CA TRP A 161 29.02 -14.65 10.00
C TRP A 161 28.70 -15.97 10.73
N SER A 162 29.46 -16.29 11.78
CA SER A 162 29.24 -17.51 12.58
C SER A 162 27.89 -17.55 13.32
N ASN A 163 27.20 -16.41 13.44
CA ASN A 163 25.85 -16.32 14.01
C ASN A 163 24.74 -16.67 12.99
N GLY A 164 25.10 -16.95 11.72
CA GLY A 164 24.16 -17.24 10.66
C GLY A 164 23.66 -16.03 9.87
N ASP A 165 24.13 -14.82 10.17
CA ASP A 165 23.87 -13.67 9.32
C ASP A 165 24.66 -13.79 8.00
N ILE A 166 24.11 -13.25 6.92
CA ILE A 166 24.71 -13.27 5.58
C ILE A 166 24.50 -11.92 4.91
N PHE A 167 25.57 -11.30 4.44
CA PHE A 167 25.50 -10.14 3.55
C PHE A 167 25.98 -10.52 2.15
N ARG A 168 25.30 -10.04 1.11
CA ARG A 168 25.73 -10.11 -0.29
C ARG A 168 25.51 -8.74 -0.93
N GLY A 169 26.58 -8.15 -1.47
CA GLY A 169 26.55 -6.83 -2.10
C GLY A 169 27.93 -6.20 -2.19
N HIS A 170 27.96 -4.89 -2.45
CA HIS A 170 29.20 -4.16 -2.66
C HIS A 170 29.90 -3.78 -1.33
N PHE A 171 31.22 -3.84 -1.36
CA PHE A 171 32.12 -3.41 -0.29
C PHE A 171 33.06 -2.31 -0.78
N ASP A 172 33.37 -1.34 0.07
CA ASP A 172 34.45 -0.38 -0.15
C ASP A 172 35.29 -0.27 1.13
N ASN A 173 36.56 -0.69 1.04
CA ASN A 173 37.57 -0.64 2.10
C ASN A 173 37.04 -1.23 3.42
N ASP A 174 36.71 -2.53 3.36
CA ASP A 174 36.11 -3.35 4.43
C ASP A 174 34.66 -3.04 4.83
N LEU A 175 34.11 -1.87 4.47
CA LEU A 175 32.75 -1.44 4.80
C LEU A 175 31.73 -1.86 3.73
N ARG A 176 30.49 -2.15 4.11
CA ARG A 176 29.37 -2.30 3.16
C ARG A 176 28.94 -0.93 2.63
N GLU A 177 28.85 -0.82 1.31
CA GLU A 177 28.61 0.42 0.58
C GLU A 177 27.72 0.14 -0.65
N GLY A 178 26.96 1.10 -1.15
CA GLY A 178 26.10 0.88 -2.32
C GLY A 178 24.97 -0.11 -2.04
N ARG A 179 24.65 -1.02 -2.97
CA ARG A 179 23.51 -1.93 -2.80
C ARG A 179 23.90 -3.27 -2.19
N GLY A 180 23.05 -3.80 -1.30
CA GLY A 180 23.26 -5.12 -0.72
C GLY A 180 22.05 -5.70 0.01
N LEU A 181 22.02 -7.03 0.07
CA LEU A 181 21.10 -7.84 0.86
C LEU A 181 21.80 -8.29 2.15
N LEU A 182 21.18 -8.08 3.31
CA LEU A 182 21.51 -8.72 4.57
C LEU A 182 20.34 -9.62 4.99
N VAL A 183 20.60 -10.90 5.25
CA VAL A 183 19.63 -11.82 5.87
C VAL A 183 20.15 -12.28 7.22
N PHE A 184 19.29 -12.28 8.22
CA PHE A 184 19.63 -12.51 9.62
C PHE A 184 19.34 -13.96 10.05
N GLY A 185 20.27 -14.57 10.81
CA GLY A 185 20.06 -15.84 11.53
C GLY A 185 19.74 -17.07 10.66
N VAL A 186 20.21 -17.11 9.41
CA VAL A 186 19.83 -18.11 8.40
C VAL A 186 20.14 -19.54 8.81
N SER A 187 21.22 -19.76 9.59
CA SER A 187 21.66 -21.08 10.03
C SER A 187 20.87 -21.66 11.22
N ILE A 188 20.07 -20.84 11.92
CA ILE A 188 19.40 -21.23 13.17
C ILE A 188 18.03 -21.87 12.88
N ASN A 189 17.31 -21.39 11.86
CA ASN A 189 16.02 -21.97 11.44
C ASN A 189 15.95 -22.07 9.89
N PRO A 190 16.46 -23.16 9.28
CA PRO A 190 16.45 -23.32 7.83
C PRO A 190 15.03 -23.29 7.23
N ALA A 191 14.05 -23.86 7.94
CA ALA A 191 12.65 -24.04 7.51
C ALA A 191 11.65 -23.05 8.16
N GLY A 192 12.11 -22.07 8.93
CA GLY A 192 11.24 -21.14 9.67
C GLY A 192 10.83 -19.89 8.87
N PRO A 193 9.60 -19.36 9.03
CA PRO A 193 9.13 -18.14 8.36
C PRO A 193 9.72 -16.83 8.93
N ASP A 194 10.52 -16.92 10.00
CA ASP A 194 10.92 -15.80 10.86
C ASP A 194 12.30 -15.19 10.52
N LYS A 195 12.81 -15.41 9.30
CA LYS A 195 14.06 -14.77 8.86
C LYS A 195 13.84 -13.28 8.64
N GLY A 196 14.64 -12.47 9.32
CA GLY A 196 14.75 -11.06 8.99
C GLY A 196 15.59 -10.86 7.73
N GLU A 197 15.22 -9.90 6.88
CA GLU A 197 16.03 -9.45 5.74
C GLU A 197 16.01 -7.92 5.60
N TYR A 198 17.09 -7.35 5.07
CA TYR A 198 17.19 -5.99 4.56
C TYR A 198 17.76 -6.02 3.14
N LEU A 199 17.04 -5.46 2.18
CA LEU A 199 17.50 -5.23 0.81
C LEU A 199 17.45 -3.73 0.55
N GLY A 200 18.61 -3.10 0.32
CA GLY A 200 18.64 -1.66 0.12
C GLY A 200 20.04 -1.10 -0.08
N GLU A 201 20.13 0.21 0.11
CA GLU A 201 21.38 0.96 0.03
C GLU A 201 22.12 0.97 1.39
N TRP A 202 23.44 1.02 1.31
CA TRP A 202 24.39 0.96 2.41
C TRP A 202 25.38 2.10 2.24
N HIS A 203 25.73 2.72 3.35
CA HIS A 203 26.77 3.73 3.40
C HIS A 203 27.56 3.59 4.70
N GLU A 204 28.88 3.43 4.62
CA GLU A 204 29.77 3.19 5.76
C GLU A 204 29.21 2.15 6.75
N ASP A 205 28.89 0.95 6.24
CA ASP A 205 28.37 -0.18 7.02
C ASP A 205 26.96 -0.01 7.63
N LYS A 206 26.25 1.08 7.29
CA LYS A 206 24.92 1.43 7.81
C LYS A 206 23.88 1.39 6.69
N MET A 207 22.67 0.93 6.99
CA MET A 207 21.52 1.08 6.08
C MET A 207 21.31 2.57 5.76
N HIS A 208 21.20 2.90 4.48
CA HIS A 208 21.11 4.26 3.95
C HIS A 208 20.16 4.29 2.73
N GLY A 209 19.89 5.47 2.18
CA GLY A 209 19.17 5.61 0.90
C GLY A 209 17.78 5.00 0.97
N HIS A 210 17.37 4.27 -0.08
CA HIS A 210 16.13 3.49 -0.05
C HIS A 210 16.38 2.03 0.38
N GLY A 211 15.48 1.47 1.20
CA GLY A 211 15.57 0.07 1.61
C GLY A 211 14.26 -0.58 2.03
N TYR A 212 14.18 -1.88 1.78
CA TYR A 212 13.12 -2.78 2.18
C TYR A 212 13.61 -3.68 3.32
N ARG A 213 12.87 -3.74 4.44
CA ARG A 213 13.21 -4.52 5.63
C ARG A 213 12.02 -5.38 6.05
N ARG A 214 12.12 -6.70 5.91
CA ARG A 214 11.18 -7.66 6.53
C ARG A 214 11.72 -8.11 7.88
N TYR A 215 10.99 -7.85 8.96
CA TYR A 215 11.37 -8.20 10.32
C TYR A 215 10.97 -9.66 10.65
N PRO A 216 11.63 -10.31 11.64
CA PRO A 216 11.30 -11.67 12.07
C PRO A 216 9.84 -11.88 12.49
N ASN A 217 9.20 -10.85 13.07
CA ASN A 217 7.80 -10.88 13.51
C ASN A 217 6.78 -10.70 12.36
N GLY A 218 7.24 -10.67 11.11
CA GLY A 218 6.40 -10.47 9.92
C GLY A 218 6.17 -9.01 9.53
N ASP A 219 6.59 -8.03 10.34
CA ASP A 219 6.51 -6.61 9.95
C ASP A 219 7.36 -6.32 8.71
N VAL A 220 6.97 -5.32 7.93
CA VAL A 220 7.71 -4.87 6.74
C VAL A 220 7.84 -3.35 6.76
N TYR A 221 9.05 -2.84 6.53
CA TYR A 221 9.28 -1.44 6.18
C TYR A 221 9.77 -1.34 4.73
N ASP A 222 9.27 -0.35 4.01
CA ASP A 222 9.68 0.02 2.66
C ASP A 222 9.79 1.54 2.58
N GLY A 223 11.02 2.07 2.51
CA GLY A 223 11.24 3.51 2.56
C GLY A 223 12.68 3.92 2.81
N ALA A 224 12.87 5.18 3.19
CA ALA A 224 14.20 5.76 3.31
C ALA A 224 14.90 5.47 4.66
N TYR A 225 16.22 5.40 4.60
CA TYR A 225 17.11 5.15 5.73
C TYR A 225 18.23 6.20 5.78
N ALA A 226 18.59 6.61 6.99
CA ALA A 226 19.77 7.40 7.27
C ALA A 226 20.48 6.86 8.51
N MET A 227 21.79 6.58 8.39
CA MET A 227 22.66 6.12 9.47
C MET A 227 22.09 4.90 10.24
N GLY A 228 21.55 3.92 9.52
CA GLY A 228 20.99 2.70 10.10
C GLY A 228 19.59 2.84 10.69
N LYS A 229 18.91 3.98 10.50
CA LYS A 229 17.58 4.27 11.03
C LYS A 229 16.62 4.66 9.92
N ARG A 230 15.34 4.27 10.04
CA ARG A 230 14.25 4.76 9.17
C ARG A 230 14.17 6.28 9.27
N HIS A 231 14.14 6.97 8.14
CA HIS A 231 14.19 8.43 8.06
C HIS A 231 13.60 8.92 6.72
N GLY A 232 12.97 10.09 6.68
CA GLY A 232 12.28 10.58 5.49
C GLY A 232 11.01 9.77 5.19
N GLN A 233 10.56 9.74 3.94
CA GLN A 233 9.32 9.07 3.56
C GLN A 233 9.44 7.54 3.62
N GLY A 234 8.42 6.87 4.16
CA GLY A 234 8.38 5.41 4.16
C GLY A 234 7.04 4.81 4.61
N ARG A 235 6.86 3.55 4.24
CA ARG A 235 5.68 2.72 4.52
C ARG A 235 6.07 1.61 5.48
N PHE A 236 5.29 1.42 6.53
CA PHE A 236 5.42 0.30 7.45
C PHE A 236 4.12 -0.49 7.46
N TYR A 237 4.24 -1.80 7.36
CA TYR A 237 3.14 -2.76 7.42
C TYR A 237 3.40 -3.63 8.64
N TYR A 238 2.47 -3.62 9.59
CA TYR A 238 2.57 -4.37 10.83
C TYR A 238 1.94 -5.75 10.64
N SER A 239 2.49 -6.79 11.27
CA SER A 239 1.96 -8.16 11.15
C SER A 239 0.60 -8.35 11.81
N ASN A 240 0.15 -7.40 12.63
CA ASN A 240 -1.22 -7.33 13.16
C ASN A 240 -2.26 -6.86 12.11
N GLY A 241 -1.83 -6.36 10.95
CA GLY A 241 -2.68 -5.82 9.88
C GLY A 241 -2.82 -4.29 9.84
N ASP A 242 -2.18 -3.56 10.77
CA ASP A 242 -2.04 -2.11 10.71
C ASP A 242 -1.02 -1.70 9.62
N ALA A 243 -1.08 -0.45 9.17
CA ALA A 243 -0.05 0.15 8.34
C ALA A 243 0.13 1.65 8.63
N TYR A 244 1.35 2.15 8.51
CA TYR A 244 1.65 3.58 8.56
C TYR A 244 2.41 4.03 7.32
N TRP A 245 1.96 5.12 6.69
CA TRP A 245 2.63 5.76 5.55
C TRP A 245 2.88 7.23 5.87
N GLY A 246 4.12 7.68 5.82
CA GLY A 246 4.44 9.09 6.08
C GLY A 246 5.91 9.36 6.38
N ASP A 247 6.16 10.47 7.06
CA ASP A 247 7.49 10.90 7.47
C ASP A 247 8.04 10.07 8.65
N TRP A 248 9.31 9.71 8.55
CA TRP A 248 10.06 9.03 9.59
C TRP A 248 11.22 9.91 10.06
N GLU A 249 11.48 9.91 11.35
CA GLU A 249 12.66 10.54 11.95
C GLU A 249 13.31 9.57 12.93
N THR A 250 14.49 9.05 12.58
CA THR A 250 15.35 8.26 13.49
C THR A 250 14.68 7.02 14.09
N ASN A 251 13.94 6.27 13.27
CA ASN A 251 13.07 5.14 13.62
C ASN A 251 11.69 5.47 14.22
N PHE A 252 11.32 6.74 14.36
CA PHE A 252 9.98 7.11 14.82
C PHE A 252 9.13 7.66 13.68
N MET A 253 7.81 7.42 13.71
CA MET A 253 6.84 8.20 12.92
C MET A 253 6.93 9.66 13.38
N HIS A 254 7.08 10.57 12.43
CA HIS A 254 7.20 12.01 12.64
C HIS A 254 6.36 12.72 11.56
N GLY A 255 6.35 14.05 11.54
CA GLY A 255 5.92 14.86 10.40
C GLY A 255 4.49 14.56 10.01
N THR A 256 4.20 14.46 8.71
CA THR A 256 2.89 14.12 8.19
C THR A 256 2.77 12.61 7.97
N GLY A 257 1.58 12.04 8.25
CA GLY A 257 1.36 10.63 7.97
C GLY A 257 -0.08 10.17 8.03
N ARG A 258 -0.28 8.96 7.51
CA ARG A 258 -1.52 8.22 7.47
C ARG A 258 -1.33 6.91 8.20
N TYR A 259 -2.18 6.64 9.19
CA TYR A 259 -2.22 5.36 9.88
C TYR A 259 -3.52 4.64 9.50
N TYR A 260 -3.41 3.40 9.06
CA TYR A 260 -4.50 2.51 8.70
C TYR A 260 -4.54 1.41 9.74
N TYR A 261 -5.64 1.31 10.47
CA TYR A 261 -5.79 0.31 11.51
C TYR A 261 -6.43 -0.96 10.93
N ALA A 262 -6.06 -2.12 11.45
CA ALA A 262 -6.65 -3.42 11.07
C ALA A 262 -8.17 -3.48 11.33
N SER A 263 -8.70 -2.58 12.16
CA SER A 263 -10.13 -2.35 12.41
C SER A 263 -10.87 -1.66 11.26
N GLY A 264 -10.17 -1.17 10.23
CA GLY A 264 -10.75 -0.37 9.14
C GLY A 264 -10.80 1.14 9.42
N LEU A 265 -10.44 1.59 10.63
CA LEU A 265 -10.27 3.01 10.93
C LEU A 265 -9.03 3.57 10.22
N ARG A 266 -9.09 4.84 9.80
CA ARG A 266 -7.96 5.58 9.24
C ARG A 266 -7.73 6.87 10.03
N PHE A 267 -6.48 7.19 10.30
CA PHE A 267 -6.01 8.49 10.78
C PHE A 267 -5.16 9.16 9.71
N GLU A 268 -5.30 10.48 9.53
CA GLU A 268 -4.43 11.33 8.72
C GLU A 268 -4.17 12.63 9.47
N GLY A 269 -2.90 12.95 9.72
CA GLY A 269 -2.51 14.10 10.55
C GLY A 269 -1.00 14.14 10.77
N THR A 270 -0.57 14.85 11.81
CA THR A 270 0.84 14.92 12.17
C THR A 270 1.24 13.98 13.33
N PHE A 271 2.50 13.59 13.34
CA PHE A 271 3.11 12.71 14.33
C PHE A 271 4.37 13.34 14.92
N ALA A 272 4.61 13.09 16.20
CA ALA A 272 5.84 13.43 16.91
C ALA A 272 6.28 12.22 17.73
N ARG A 273 7.41 11.59 17.36
CA ARG A 273 8.00 10.43 18.04
C ARG A 273 7.00 9.28 18.29
N ASN A 274 6.40 8.74 17.23
CA ASN A 274 5.35 7.72 17.21
C ASN A 274 3.97 8.15 17.74
N LYS A 275 3.81 9.36 18.30
CA LYS A 275 2.52 9.81 18.85
C LYS A 275 1.82 10.78 17.92
N ARG A 276 0.49 10.74 17.85
CA ARG A 276 -0.29 11.75 17.13
C ARG A 276 -0.14 13.12 17.79
N PHE A 277 0.01 14.15 16.98
CA PHE A 277 0.19 15.54 17.39
C PHE A 277 -0.58 16.46 16.43
N GLY A 278 -0.79 17.73 16.80
CA GLY A 278 -1.42 18.73 15.94
C GLY A 278 -2.85 18.35 15.53
N VAL A 279 -3.29 18.83 14.37
CA VAL A 279 -4.61 18.49 13.83
C VAL A 279 -4.59 17.11 13.18
N GLY A 280 -5.57 16.27 13.53
CA GLY A 280 -5.76 14.95 12.94
C GLY A 280 -7.19 14.73 12.49
N LYS A 281 -7.34 14.18 11.29
CA LYS A 281 -8.58 13.67 10.70
C LYS A 281 -8.65 12.16 10.93
N ILE A 282 -9.79 11.68 11.39
CA ILE A 282 -10.12 10.26 11.51
C ILE A 282 -11.27 9.96 10.57
N GLU A 283 -11.17 8.85 9.86
CA GLU A 283 -12.22 8.28 9.02
C GLU A 283 -12.57 6.91 9.60
N ASN A 284 -13.82 6.76 10.02
CA ASN A 284 -14.36 5.56 10.66
C ASN A 284 -14.84 4.55 9.60
N GLU A 285 -15.06 3.30 10.01
CA GLU A 285 -15.60 2.23 9.13
C GLU A 285 -16.97 2.60 8.51
N ASP A 286 -17.79 3.39 9.22
CA ASP A 286 -19.07 3.91 8.72
C ASP A 286 -18.91 5.06 7.69
N GLN A 287 -17.67 5.41 7.31
CA GLN A 287 -17.28 6.57 6.50
C GLN A 287 -17.56 7.94 7.13
N SER A 288 -17.96 8.02 8.40
CA SER A 288 -17.99 9.29 9.11
C SER A 288 -16.57 9.82 9.32
N ILE A 289 -16.43 11.15 9.25
CA ILE A 289 -15.15 11.83 9.48
C ILE A 289 -15.21 12.53 10.83
N GLU A 290 -14.15 12.43 11.61
CA GLU A 290 -13.91 13.17 12.84
C GLU A 290 -12.64 14.01 12.69
N VAL A 291 -12.62 15.23 13.22
CA VAL A 291 -11.43 16.08 13.26
C VAL A 291 -11.22 16.60 14.68
N PHE A 292 -9.99 16.44 15.18
CA PHE A 292 -9.57 16.82 16.52
C PHE A 292 -8.16 17.46 16.49
N GLN A 293 -7.79 18.11 17.58
CA GLN A 293 -6.39 18.39 17.90
C GLN A 293 -5.86 17.30 18.86
N PHE A 294 -4.61 16.90 18.68
CA PHE A 294 -3.91 15.88 19.44
C PHE A 294 -2.63 16.44 20.08
N VAL A 295 -2.37 16.03 21.33
CA VAL A 295 -1.10 16.26 22.02
C VAL A 295 -0.66 14.92 22.62
N ASN A 296 0.41 14.33 22.09
CA ASN A 296 0.93 13.03 22.54
C ASN A 296 -0.14 11.91 22.55
N ASP A 297 -0.85 11.73 21.43
CA ASP A 297 -2.05 10.87 21.26
C ASP A 297 -3.32 11.32 22.00
N GLU A 298 -3.24 12.31 22.87
CA GLU A 298 -4.42 12.80 23.57
C GLU A 298 -5.20 13.83 22.74
N ILE A 299 -6.47 13.53 22.43
CA ILE A 299 -7.42 14.57 22.00
C ILE A 299 -7.43 15.70 23.03
N VAL A 300 -7.26 16.95 22.58
CA VAL A 300 -7.42 18.16 23.41
C VAL A 300 -8.60 19.00 22.92
N GLY A 301 -9.27 19.67 23.86
CA GLY A 301 -10.38 20.59 23.56
C GLY A 301 -11.63 19.91 23.02
N GLN A 302 -11.97 20.22 21.77
CA GLN A 302 -13.20 19.85 21.07
C GLN A 302 -12.87 19.33 19.69
N GLY A 303 -13.72 18.47 19.14
CA GLY A 303 -13.67 18.07 17.75
C GLY A 303 -14.95 18.40 16.98
N VAL A 304 -14.98 17.94 15.73
CA VAL A 304 -16.20 17.88 14.90
C VAL A 304 -16.31 16.50 14.26
N ARG A 305 -17.52 15.93 14.21
CA ARG A 305 -17.87 14.75 13.40
C ARG A 305 -18.80 15.15 12.25
N TRP A 306 -18.57 14.62 11.05
CA TRP A 306 -19.50 14.68 9.91
C TRP A 306 -20.11 13.31 9.66
N SER A 307 -21.36 13.30 9.20
CA SER A 307 -21.99 12.09 8.65
C SER A 307 -21.29 11.63 7.37
N PRO A 308 -21.49 10.36 6.94
CA PRO A 308 -20.87 9.81 5.72
C PRO A 308 -21.14 10.66 4.47
N ASP A 309 -22.39 11.07 4.30
CA ASP A 309 -22.88 11.98 3.24
C ASP A 309 -22.48 13.46 3.42
N ARG A 310 -21.75 13.79 4.50
CA ARG A 310 -21.35 15.15 4.92
C ARG A 310 -22.51 16.13 5.16
N THR A 311 -23.77 15.69 5.17
CA THR A 311 -24.96 16.58 5.32
C THR A 311 -25.25 17.00 6.76
N LYS A 312 -24.69 16.30 7.75
CA LYS A 312 -24.90 16.53 9.18
C LYS A 312 -23.55 16.64 9.89
N ALA A 313 -23.47 17.54 10.87
CA ALA A 313 -22.30 17.69 11.72
C ALA A 313 -22.68 17.66 13.22
N TRP A 314 -21.72 17.23 14.03
CA TRP A 314 -21.79 17.23 15.48
C TRP A 314 -20.52 17.84 16.06
N ARG A 315 -20.67 18.66 17.10
CA ARG A 315 -19.59 19.02 18.02
C ARG A 315 -19.36 17.84 18.96
N ILE A 316 -18.11 17.45 19.15
CA ILE A 316 -17.75 16.23 19.87
C ILE A 316 -16.73 16.51 20.99
N TRP A 317 -16.92 15.87 22.13
CA TRP A 317 -16.00 15.90 23.28
C TRP A 317 -15.78 14.48 23.80
N VAL A 318 -14.60 14.21 24.36
CA VAL A 318 -14.35 12.94 25.07
C VAL A 318 -15.20 12.93 26.34
N ALA A 319 -16.04 11.90 26.51
CA ALA A 319 -16.88 11.78 27.70
C ALA A 319 -16.02 11.61 28.97
N LYS A 320 -16.44 12.25 30.08
CA LYS A 320 -15.67 12.30 31.35
C LYS A 320 -15.39 10.94 31.99
N SER A 321 -16.10 9.89 31.58
CA SER A 321 -15.98 8.52 32.10
C SER A 321 -15.27 7.54 31.14
N SER A 322 -14.74 8.03 30.00
CA SER A 322 -13.96 7.21 29.07
C SER A 322 -12.58 6.87 29.67
N PRO A 323 -12.07 5.64 29.51
CA PRO A 323 -10.75 5.26 30.02
C PRO A 323 -9.60 6.02 29.33
N SER A 324 -8.43 6.00 29.95
CA SER A 324 -7.21 6.64 29.43
C SER A 324 -6.86 6.15 28.03
N LYS A 325 -6.52 7.09 27.12
CA LYS A 325 -6.33 6.87 25.68
C LYS A 325 -5.08 6.01 25.38
N SER A 326 -5.24 4.69 25.24
CA SER A 326 -4.32 3.86 24.45
C SER A 326 -4.86 3.66 23.03
N LEU A 327 -3.98 3.34 22.09
CA LEU A 327 -4.31 3.18 20.66
C LEU A 327 -5.28 2.02 20.38
N GLU A 328 -5.26 0.99 21.22
CA GLU A 328 -5.96 -0.29 20.99
C GLU A 328 -7.49 -0.17 21.04
N ASN A 329 -8.03 0.76 21.85
CA ASN A 329 -9.46 0.81 22.17
C ASN A 329 -10.14 2.09 21.66
N TRP A 330 -9.65 2.72 20.57
CA TRP A 330 -10.29 3.93 20.03
C TRP A 330 -11.79 3.73 19.72
N ALA A 331 -12.15 2.56 19.17
CA ALA A 331 -13.54 2.20 18.87
C ALA A 331 -14.44 2.08 20.12
N GLU A 332 -13.88 2.01 21.32
CA GLU A 332 -14.62 1.95 22.58
C GLU A 332 -14.79 3.32 23.25
N VAL A 333 -14.13 4.37 22.74
CA VAL A 333 -14.18 5.72 23.32
C VAL A 333 -15.59 6.29 23.14
N LYS A 334 -16.21 6.67 24.26
CA LYS A 334 -17.51 7.35 24.25
C LYS A 334 -17.31 8.85 24.08
N PHE A 335 -18.09 9.43 23.16
CA PHE A 335 -18.11 10.85 22.87
C PHE A 335 -19.45 11.47 23.23
N ASP A 336 -19.42 12.66 23.83
CA ASP A 336 -20.60 13.49 23.98
C ASP A 336 -20.84 14.23 22.66
N LEU A 337 -21.98 13.94 22.01
CA LEU A 337 -22.33 14.47 20.68
C LEU A 337 -23.40 15.55 20.78
N LYS A 338 -23.11 16.78 20.31
CA LYS A 338 -24.13 17.82 20.10
C LYS A 338 -24.27 18.12 18.61
N ARG A 339 -25.46 17.90 18.04
CA ARG A 339 -25.73 18.27 16.62
C ARG A 339 -25.57 19.78 16.43
N ILE A 340 -24.90 20.16 15.35
CA ILE A 340 -24.62 21.56 14.97
C ILE A 340 -24.92 21.78 13.48
N THR A 341 -24.93 23.04 13.06
CA THR A 341 -24.95 23.44 11.64
C THR A 341 -23.57 23.25 11.00
N ILE A 342 -23.52 23.20 9.66
CA ILE A 342 -22.25 23.12 8.91
C ILE A 342 -21.40 24.39 9.14
N ALA A 343 -22.02 25.58 9.22
CA ALA A 343 -21.29 26.82 9.51
C ALA A 343 -20.64 26.84 10.91
N GLU A 344 -21.28 26.24 11.92
CA GLU A 344 -20.67 26.03 13.24
C GLU A 344 -19.52 25.02 13.18
N ALA A 345 -19.65 23.95 12.38
CA ALA A 345 -18.60 22.97 12.16
C ALA A 345 -17.35 23.60 11.54
N ASP A 346 -17.50 24.41 10.50
CA ASP A 346 -16.40 25.14 9.86
C ASP A 346 -15.73 26.15 10.81
N SER A 347 -16.52 26.79 11.69
CA SER A 347 -16.00 27.69 12.72
C SER A 347 -15.16 26.94 13.76
N ILE A 348 -15.56 25.74 14.16
CA ILE A 348 -14.80 24.89 15.09
C ILE A 348 -13.53 24.34 14.42
N LEU A 349 -13.58 23.96 13.13
CA LEU A 349 -12.37 23.57 12.38
C LEU A 349 -11.31 24.67 12.38
N LYS A 350 -11.72 25.93 12.11
CA LYS A 350 -10.82 27.09 12.16
C LYS A 350 -10.24 27.31 13.56
N GLN A 351 -10.98 27.01 14.62
CA GLN A 351 -10.45 27.04 15.99
C GLN A 351 -9.40 25.95 16.18
N ILE A 352 -9.69 24.70 15.80
CA ILE A 352 -8.78 23.54 15.90
C ILE A 352 -7.47 23.77 15.14
N GLN A 353 -7.53 24.41 13.97
CA GLN A 353 -6.36 24.73 13.12
C GLN A 353 -5.48 25.86 13.68
N ASN A 354 -6.03 26.74 14.52
CA ASN A 354 -5.36 27.93 15.03
C ASN A 354 -4.89 27.81 16.49
N VAL A 355 -4.87 26.60 17.06
CA VAL A 355 -4.24 26.36 18.37
C VAL A 355 -2.77 26.03 18.15
N GLU A 356 -1.90 26.97 18.55
CA GLU A 356 -0.43 26.82 18.58
C GLU A 356 0.05 25.72 19.53
#